data_AF-A0A956QGM0-F1
#
_entry.id   AF-A0A956QGM0-F1
#
_cell.length_a   1.000
_cell.length_b   1.000
_cell.length_c   1.000
_cell.angle_alpha   90.00
_cell.angle_beta   90.00
_cell.angle_gamma   90.00
#
_symmetry.space_group_name_H-M   'P 1'
#
loop_
_entity.id
_entity.type
_entity.pdbx_description
1 polymer ?
#
loop_
_entity_poly.entity_id
_entity_poly.type
_entity_poly.pdbx_seq_one_letter_code
_entity_poly.pdbx_strand_id
1 'polypeptide(L)'
;HAVTGPGGGAAASLTAPGHESVFSFQALNPGLFVYHCATAPVGMHIANGMYGLILVEPEGGLPKVDREYYVMQGEFYTEGKYGAEGLQPFSMEKALTEIPDYVVFNGSVGAMAGDNAVKAKVGETVRLYVGNGGPNLVSSFHAIGEIFDTVYQEGGTQPTHNVQTTLVPAGGATVVEFKLEAPGRFILVDHSIFRAFNKGAIAMVAAEGEENQIVYSGKTADNVYLAEGSTIQTMPDRTAPEEPKAKSKEERIEMGAAVFKRNCVACHQAEGQGVKGAFPPLAGSDFLNQNPDKAISAVANGLTGEITVNGNKYNNVMPRLGLKDEDIANVLTYVRNNWDNKGGEVTPEQVAKLRQ
;
A
#
# COMPACT_ATOMS: atom_id res chain seq x y z
N HIS A 1 19.87 -3.72 -11.80
CA HIS A 1 21.24 -3.28 -12.17
C HIS A 1 21.72 -4.01 -13.40
N ALA A 2 22.24 -3.30 -14.40
CA ALA A 2 22.86 -3.91 -15.59
C ALA A 2 24.27 -4.47 -15.33
N VAL A 3 24.96 -3.98 -14.29
CA VAL A 3 26.30 -4.44 -13.90
C VAL A 3 26.19 -5.80 -13.22
N THR A 4 26.74 -6.84 -13.84
CA THR A 4 26.90 -8.17 -13.23
C THR A 4 28.26 -8.27 -12.53
N GLY A 5 28.31 -7.85 -11.26
CA GLY A 5 29.52 -7.89 -10.42
C GLY A 5 29.22 -7.60 -8.94
N PRO A 6 30.19 -7.83 -8.04
CA PRO A 6 30.00 -7.59 -6.60
C PRO A 6 29.51 -6.17 -6.30
N GLY A 7 28.42 -6.06 -5.54
CA GLY A 7 27.81 -4.78 -5.18
C GLY A 7 27.31 -3.94 -6.36
N GLY A 8 27.13 -4.52 -7.55
CA GLY A 8 26.64 -3.80 -8.74
C GLY A 8 27.55 -2.66 -9.21
N GLY A 9 28.85 -2.70 -8.84
CA GLY A 9 29.82 -1.63 -9.13
C GLY A 9 29.99 -0.59 -8.02
N ALA A 10 29.21 -0.65 -6.94
CA ALA A 10 29.20 0.37 -5.88
C ALA A 10 30.58 0.67 -5.26
N ALA A 11 31.36 -0.37 -4.95
CA ALA A 11 32.68 -0.18 -4.35
C ALA A 11 33.69 0.46 -5.34
N ALA A 12 33.56 0.14 -6.63
CA ALA A 12 34.44 0.66 -7.67
C ALA A 12 34.09 2.08 -8.11
N SER A 13 32.89 2.57 -7.77
CA SER A 13 32.39 3.90 -8.09
C SER A 13 32.25 4.82 -6.88
N LEU A 14 32.77 4.43 -5.71
CA LEU A 14 32.75 5.29 -4.52
C LEU A 14 33.59 6.55 -4.76
N THR A 15 32.90 7.67 -4.97
CA THR A 15 33.53 8.93 -5.42
C THR A 15 33.28 10.06 -4.42
N ALA A 16 34.35 10.59 -3.83
CA ALA A 16 34.27 11.76 -2.95
C ALA A 16 34.01 13.05 -3.75
N PRO A 17 33.47 14.12 -3.12
CA PRO A 17 33.30 15.41 -3.79
C PRO A 17 34.60 15.90 -4.45
N GLY A 18 34.49 16.37 -5.70
CA GLY A 18 35.64 16.85 -6.48
C GLY A 18 36.56 15.77 -7.04
N HIS A 19 36.20 14.48 -6.92
CA HIS A 19 36.95 13.35 -7.48
C HIS A 19 36.20 12.67 -8.61
N GLU A 20 36.88 11.75 -9.29
CA GLU A 20 36.35 10.89 -10.35
C GLU A 20 36.74 9.43 -10.05
N SER A 21 35.88 8.48 -10.45
CA SER A 21 36.16 7.05 -10.37
C SER A 21 35.69 6.37 -11.64
N VAL A 22 36.47 5.39 -12.12
CA VAL A 22 36.20 4.69 -13.38
C VAL A 22 36.28 3.19 -13.14
N PHE A 23 35.31 2.46 -13.67
CA PHE A 23 35.33 1.01 -13.74
C PHE A 23 34.78 0.53 -15.09
N SER A 24 34.99 -0.73 -15.43
CA SER A 24 34.48 -1.33 -16.66
C SER A 24 33.68 -2.58 -16.35
N PHE A 25 32.61 -2.79 -17.10
CA PHE A 25 31.82 -4.02 -17.06
C PHE A 25 31.35 -4.36 -18.48
N GLN A 26 31.09 -5.64 -18.73
CA GLN A 26 30.44 -6.09 -19.95
C GLN A 26 28.93 -6.16 -19.69
N ALA A 27 28.12 -5.58 -20.57
CA ALA A 27 26.66 -5.65 -20.49
C ALA A 27 26.18 -7.03 -20.97
N LEU A 28 26.12 -7.99 -20.05
CA LEU A 28 25.84 -9.40 -20.36
C LEU A 28 24.35 -9.70 -20.57
N ASN A 29 23.46 -8.88 -20.03
CA ASN A 29 22.03 -9.15 -19.96
C ASN A 29 21.25 -8.04 -20.70
N PRO A 30 20.50 -8.36 -21.77
CA PRO A 30 19.61 -7.40 -22.39
C PRO A 30 18.40 -7.13 -21.49
N GLY A 31 17.90 -5.90 -21.53
CA GLY A 31 16.76 -5.46 -20.74
C GLY A 31 16.85 -3.99 -20.34
N LEU A 32 15.81 -3.53 -19.64
CA LEU A 32 15.75 -2.20 -19.05
C LEU A 32 16.02 -2.29 -17.55
N PHE A 33 17.05 -1.61 -17.07
CA PHE A 33 17.47 -1.70 -15.67
C PHE A 33 17.51 -0.33 -15.00
N VAL A 34 17.09 -0.29 -13.73
CA VAL A 34 17.38 0.86 -12.86
C VAL A 34 18.87 0.87 -12.49
N TYR A 35 19.45 2.06 -12.48
CA TYR A 35 20.65 2.39 -11.71
C TYR A 35 20.28 3.39 -10.62
N HIS A 36 20.99 3.35 -9.48
CA HIS A 36 20.82 4.31 -8.40
C HIS A 36 22.10 4.45 -7.58
N CYS A 37 22.16 5.47 -6.72
CA CYS A 37 23.28 5.63 -5.78
C CYS A 37 23.30 4.48 -4.75
N ALA A 38 24.49 4.06 -4.35
CA ALA A 38 24.72 2.99 -3.36
C ALA A 38 25.53 3.46 -2.15
N THR A 39 25.60 4.77 -1.90
CA THR A 39 26.32 5.36 -0.76
C THR A 39 25.44 5.36 0.49
N ALA A 40 25.99 4.98 1.65
CA ALA A 40 25.25 5.01 2.91
C ALA A 40 25.00 6.47 3.39
N PRO A 41 23.79 6.83 3.86
CA PRO A 41 22.57 6.02 3.93
C PRO A 41 21.86 5.90 2.56
N VAL A 42 21.78 4.68 2.03
CA VAL A 42 21.34 4.43 0.65
C VAL A 42 19.95 4.99 0.36
N GLY A 43 18.99 4.77 1.27
CA GLY A 43 17.62 5.26 1.13
C GLY A 43 17.53 6.78 1.01
N MET A 44 18.38 7.53 1.71
CA MET A 44 18.40 9.00 1.63
C MET A 44 18.89 9.48 0.27
N HIS A 45 19.94 8.87 -0.28
CA HIS A 45 20.44 9.23 -1.61
C HIS A 45 19.39 8.93 -2.70
N ILE A 46 18.73 7.78 -2.63
CA ILE A 46 17.66 7.41 -3.57
C ILE A 46 16.46 8.35 -3.43
N ALA A 47 15.99 8.60 -2.20
CA ALA A 47 14.87 9.51 -1.91
C ALA A 47 15.13 10.96 -2.34
N ASN A 48 16.40 11.36 -2.46
CA ASN A 48 16.79 12.66 -3.01
C ASN A 48 16.91 12.67 -4.55
N GLY A 49 16.49 11.60 -5.22
CA GLY A 49 16.39 11.53 -6.68
C GLY A 49 17.59 10.89 -7.39
N MET A 50 18.52 10.23 -6.68
CA MET A 50 19.71 9.64 -7.30
C MET A 50 19.41 8.26 -7.95
N TYR A 51 18.64 8.26 -9.02
CA TYR A 51 18.28 7.08 -9.80
C TYR A 51 18.08 7.41 -11.28
N GLY A 52 18.10 6.39 -12.13
CA GLY A 52 17.82 6.50 -13.56
C GLY A 52 17.72 5.13 -14.23
N LEU A 53 17.67 5.12 -15.57
CA LEU A 53 17.56 3.89 -16.36
C LEU A 53 18.76 3.69 -17.29
N ILE A 54 19.15 2.43 -17.45
CA ILE A 54 20.06 1.95 -18.49
C ILE A 54 19.33 0.90 -19.33
N LEU A 55 19.27 1.13 -20.63
CA LEU A 55 18.79 0.14 -21.60
C LEU A 55 19.99 -0.63 -22.15
N VAL A 56 19.94 -1.94 -22.05
CA VAL A 56 20.85 -2.85 -22.76
C VAL A 56 20.01 -3.52 -23.84
N GLU A 57 20.17 -3.08 -25.08
CA GLU A 57 19.41 -3.66 -26.19
C GLU A 57 19.79 -5.13 -26.44
N PRO A 58 18.82 -5.97 -26.85
CA PRO A 58 19.14 -7.29 -27.36
C PRO A 58 19.95 -7.20 -28.65
N GLU A 59 20.66 -8.28 -29.00
CA GLU A 59 21.28 -8.39 -30.31
C GLU A 59 20.21 -8.25 -31.42
N GLY A 60 20.44 -7.34 -32.38
CA GLY A 60 19.48 -6.99 -33.42
C GLY A 60 18.59 -5.78 -33.10
N GLY A 61 18.63 -5.28 -31.87
CA GLY A 61 17.90 -4.09 -31.42
C GLY A 61 16.42 -4.33 -31.13
N LEU A 62 15.75 -3.31 -30.62
CA LEU A 62 14.30 -3.34 -30.37
C LEU A 62 13.50 -3.10 -31.67
N PRO A 63 12.24 -3.61 -31.77
CA PRO A 63 11.35 -3.21 -32.85
C PRO A 63 11.23 -1.69 -32.97
N LYS A 64 11.17 -1.16 -34.18
CA LYS A 64 11.01 0.29 -34.38
C LYS A 64 9.63 0.74 -33.96
N VAL A 65 9.59 1.89 -33.30
CA VAL A 65 8.38 2.65 -32.95
C VAL A 65 8.57 4.10 -33.41
N ASP A 66 7.49 4.87 -33.45
CA ASP A 66 7.55 6.27 -33.88
C ASP A 66 8.07 7.21 -32.79
N ARG A 67 7.78 6.89 -31.52
CA ARG A 67 8.15 7.69 -30.35
C ARG A 67 8.68 6.81 -29.23
N GLU A 68 9.76 7.26 -28.60
CA GLU A 68 10.33 6.67 -27.40
C GLU A 68 10.43 7.73 -26.30
N TYR A 69 9.89 7.43 -25.12
CA TYR A 69 9.91 8.34 -23.97
C TYR A 69 10.44 7.67 -22.71
N TYR A 70 11.07 8.48 -21.87
CA TYR A 70 11.55 8.09 -20.56
C TYR A 70 10.61 8.61 -19.46
N VAL A 71 10.15 7.70 -18.62
CA VAL A 71 9.27 7.98 -17.48
C VAL A 71 9.86 7.30 -16.25
N MET A 72 10.03 8.02 -15.15
CA MET A 72 10.50 7.42 -13.90
C MET A 72 9.69 7.90 -12.72
N GLN A 73 9.02 6.97 -12.05
CA GLN A 73 8.36 7.23 -10.79
C GLN A 73 9.40 7.29 -9.67
N GLY A 74 9.20 8.21 -8.74
CA GLY A 74 9.83 8.18 -7.42
C GLY A 74 8.92 8.84 -6.39
N GLU A 75 9.10 8.46 -5.13
CA GLU A 75 8.43 9.13 -4.03
C GLU A 75 9.41 9.90 -3.15
N PHE A 76 8.92 11.01 -2.61
CA PHE A 76 9.73 12.00 -1.90
C PHE A 76 9.11 12.30 -0.54
N TYR A 77 9.99 12.54 0.42
CA TYR A 77 9.68 12.66 1.84
C TYR A 77 10.17 14.02 2.33
N THR A 78 9.25 14.93 2.62
CA THR A 78 9.57 16.30 3.04
C THR A 78 9.21 16.48 4.51
N GLU A 79 9.90 17.37 5.24
CA GLU A 79 9.44 17.74 6.59
C GLU A 79 8.06 18.42 6.52
N GLY A 80 7.91 19.38 5.60
CA GLY A 80 6.61 19.97 5.27
C GLY A 80 5.63 18.98 4.65
N LYS A 81 4.35 19.35 4.66
CA LYS A 81 3.30 18.62 3.97
C LYS A 81 3.34 18.93 2.47
N TYR A 82 2.63 18.12 1.68
CA TYR A 82 2.41 18.43 0.26
C TYR A 82 1.87 19.86 0.07
N GLY A 83 2.44 20.58 -0.90
CA GLY A 83 2.13 21.98 -1.22
C GLY A 83 2.75 23.02 -0.28
N ALA A 84 3.49 22.62 0.76
CA ALA A 84 4.18 23.59 1.62
C ALA A 84 5.29 24.33 0.85
N GLU A 85 5.21 25.65 0.82
CA GLU A 85 6.19 26.51 0.15
C GLU A 85 7.56 26.50 0.86
N GLY A 86 8.61 26.92 0.14
CA GLY A 86 9.98 27.03 0.64
C GLY A 86 10.86 25.80 0.36
N LEU A 87 12.14 25.89 0.75
CA LEU A 87 13.08 24.79 0.63
C LEU A 87 12.74 23.72 1.67
N GLN A 88 12.16 22.61 1.21
CA GLN A 88 11.74 21.51 2.07
C GLN A 88 12.89 20.54 2.36
N PRO A 89 13.28 20.33 3.63
CA PRO A 89 14.24 19.30 4.00
C PRO A 89 13.67 17.88 3.83
N PHE A 90 14.56 16.91 3.64
CA PHE A 90 14.21 15.49 3.64
C PHE A 90 13.75 15.02 5.04
N SER A 91 12.66 14.25 5.11
CA SER A 91 12.18 13.64 6.36
C SER A 91 12.49 12.14 6.42
N MET A 92 13.45 11.77 7.29
CA MET A 92 13.86 10.38 7.49
C MET A 92 12.75 9.53 8.14
N GLU A 93 11.96 10.11 9.05
CA GLU A 93 10.86 9.41 9.72
C GLU A 93 9.79 8.96 8.73
N LYS A 94 9.37 9.86 7.84
CA LYS A 94 8.40 9.56 6.78
C LYS A 94 8.95 8.54 5.79
N ALA A 95 10.25 8.62 5.47
CA ALA A 95 10.91 7.65 4.60
C ALA A 95 10.93 6.24 5.20
N LEU A 96 11.22 6.11 6.50
CA LEU A 96 11.24 4.82 7.21
C LEU A 96 9.85 4.21 7.38
N THR A 97 8.81 5.04 7.46
CA THR A 97 7.42 4.60 7.61
C THR A 97 6.69 4.45 6.27
N GLU A 98 7.38 4.72 5.16
CA GLU A 98 6.85 4.64 3.79
C GLU A 98 5.63 5.56 3.56
N ILE A 99 5.65 6.74 4.20
CA ILE A 99 4.58 7.76 4.09
C ILE A 99 5.12 8.96 3.30
N PRO A 100 5.17 8.91 1.96
CA PRO A 100 5.67 10.03 1.17
C PRO A 100 4.69 11.20 1.13
N ASP A 101 5.21 12.41 1.02
CA ASP A 101 4.41 13.61 0.78
C ASP A 101 4.10 13.76 -0.72
N TYR A 102 5.05 13.38 -1.58
CA TYR A 102 4.92 13.44 -3.03
C TYR A 102 5.22 12.08 -3.65
N VAL A 103 4.48 11.74 -4.69
CA VAL A 103 4.80 10.64 -5.61
C VAL A 103 4.72 11.24 -6.99
N VAL A 104 5.78 11.19 -7.79
CA VAL A 104 5.86 11.97 -9.03
C VAL A 104 6.54 11.16 -10.13
N PHE A 105 6.21 11.51 -11.37
CA PHE A 105 7.01 11.12 -12.52
C PHE A 105 8.04 12.21 -12.82
N ASN A 106 9.28 11.83 -13.11
CA ASN A 106 10.38 12.70 -13.54
C ASN A 106 10.71 13.84 -12.55
N GLY A 107 10.59 13.57 -11.24
CA GLY A 107 11.22 14.37 -10.18
C GLY A 107 10.43 15.59 -9.69
N SER A 108 9.33 15.98 -10.33
CA SER A 108 8.46 17.05 -9.82
C SER A 108 7.00 16.86 -10.20
N VAL A 109 6.09 17.43 -9.40
CA VAL A 109 4.66 17.49 -9.75
C VAL A 109 4.52 18.23 -11.08
N GLY A 110 3.85 17.61 -12.06
CA GLY A 110 3.63 18.21 -13.37
C GLY A 110 4.82 18.20 -14.32
N ALA A 111 5.90 17.46 -14.03
CA ALA A 111 7.08 17.37 -14.91
C ALA A 111 6.74 16.89 -16.33
N MET A 112 5.71 16.05 -16.46
CA MET A 112 5.22 15.52 -17.74
C MET A 112 3.69 15.69 -17.90
N ALA A 113 3.10 16.68 -17.24
CA ALA A 113 1.65 16.93 -17.31
C ALA A 113 1.35 18.37 -17.73
N GLY A 114 0.11 18.65 -18.11
CA GLY A 114 -0.27 19.96 -18.64
C GLY A 114 0.58 20.34 -19.85
N ASP A 115 1.11 21.55 -19.90
CA ASP A 115 1.89 22.00 -21.06
C ASP A 115 3.19 21.20 -21.28
N ASN A 116 3.67 20.50 -20.25
CA ASN A 116 4.86 19.64 -20.31
C ASN A 116 4.57 18.21 -20.80
N ALA A 117 3.34 17.90 -21.20
CA ALA A 117 2.99 16.58 -21.71
C ALA A 117 3.81 16.23 -22.96
N VAL A 118 4.26 14.97 -23.03
CA VAL A 118 4.95 14.49 -24.22
C VAL A 118 3.99 14.38 -25.39
N LYS A 119 4.46 14.69 -26.59
CA LYS A 119 3.62 14.82 -27.78
C LYS A 119 3.70 13.60 -28.68
N ALA A 120 2.58 13.18 -29.23
CA ALA A 120 2.53 12.13 -30.23
C ALA A 120 1.41 12.45 -31.22
N LYS A 121 1.28 11.63 -32.27
CA LYS A 121 0.20 11.77 -33.25
C LYS A 121 -0.66 10.52 -33.28
N VAL A 122 -1.94 10.70 -33.61
CA VAL A 122 -2.82 9.57 -33.91
C VAL A 122 -2.20 8.73 -35.03
N GLY A 123 -2.15 7.43 -34.82
CA GLY A 123 -1.52 6.45 -35.70
C GLY A 123 -0.07 6.11 -35.34
N GLU A 124 0.63 6.93 -34.53
CA GLU A 124 1.98 6.64 -34.05
C GLU A 124 1.95 5.55 -32.96
N THR A 125 2.96 4.67 -32.97
CA THR A 125 3.27 3.75 -31.87
C THR A 125 4.23 4.42 -30.90
N VAL A 126 3.87 4.42 -29.62
CA VAL A 126 4.66 4.99 -28.53
C VAL A 126 5.25 3.86 -27.68
N ARG A 127 6.56 3.93 -27.39
CA ARG A 127 7.24 3.12 -26.37
C ARG A 127 7.61 3.99 -25.18
N LEU A 128 7.25 3.55 -23.98
CA LEU A 128 7.68 4.17 -22.73
C LEU A 128 8.66 3.25 -22.01
N TYR A 129 9.83 3.79 -21.66
CA TYR A 129 10.77 3.19 -20.72
C TYR A 129 10.41 3.67 -19.32
N VAL A 130 9.73 2.82 -18.55
CA VAL A 130 9.13 3.18 -17.27
C VAL A 130 9.97 2.60 -16.13
N GLY A 131 10.64 3.47 -15.39
CA GLY A 131 11.37 3.11 -14.17
C GLY A 131 10.56 3.40 -12.92
N ASN A 132 10.82 2.66 -11.86
CA ASN A 132 10.39 3.01 -10.52
C ASN A 132 11.63 3.07 -9.60
N GLY A 133 12.09 4.29 -9.33
CA GLY A 133 13.23 4.53 -8.45
C GLY A 133 12.92 4.24 -6.98
N GLY A 134 11.64 4.24 -6.60
CA GLY A 134 11.23 4.14 -5.21
C GLY A 134 11.58 5.40 -4.40
N PRO A 135 12.14 5.26 -3.19
CA PRO A 135 12.85 4.07 -2.67
C PRO A 135 12.02 2.86 -2.23
N ASN A 136 10.73 3.02 -1.93
CA ASN A 136 9.91 2.05 -1.19
C ASN A 136 8.68 1.57 -1.98
N LEU A 137 7.99 2.48 -2.70
CA LEU A 137 6.67 2.16 -3.25
C LEU A 137 6.73 1.30 -4.51
N VAL A 138 5.79 0.38 -4.64
CA VAL A 138 5.46 -0.30 -5.92
C VAL A 138 4.43 0.53 -6.66
N SER A 139 4.65 0.76 -7.96
CA SER A 139 3.71 1.48 -8.82
C SER A 139 2.67 0.53 -9.42
N SER A 140 1.39 0.88 -9.29
CA SER A 140 0.31 0.27 -10.08
C SER A 140 0.17 1.05 -11.39
N PHE A 141 1.18 0.96 -12.25
CA PHE A 141 1.33 1.80 -13.43
C PHE A 141 0.21 1.54 -14.45
N HIS A 142 -0.48 2.61 -14.83
CA HIS A 142 -1.67 2.55 -15.69
C HIS A 142 -1.72 3.75 -16.63
N ALA A 143 -2.31 3.56 -17.82
CA ALA A 143 -2.64 4.63 -18.75
C ALA A 143 -4.16 4.76 -18.88
N ILE A 144 -4.71 5.86 -18.35
CA ILE A 144 -6.14 6.15 -18.44
C ILE A 144 -6.49 6.44 -19.90
N GLY A 145 -7.44 5.67 -20.43
CA GLY A 145 -7.92 5.79 -21.80
C GLY A 145 -7.13 4.99 -22.84
N GLU A 146 -6.14 4.20 -22.42
CA GLU A 146 -5.34 3.35 -23.30
C GLU A 146 -5.17 1.93 -22.76
N ILE A 147 -4.75 1.03 -23.63
CA ILE A 147 -4.35 -0.34 -23.29
C ILE A 147 -2.92 -0.52 -23.80
N PHE A 148 -2.03 -1.07 -22.97
CA PHE A 148 -0.69 -1.41 -23.44
C PHE A 148 -0.79 -2.62 -24.38
N ASP A 149 -0.46 -2.42 -25.65
CA ASP A 149 -0.35 -3.47 -26.66
C ASP A 149 0.71 -4.50 -26.25
N THR A 150 1.82 -4.00 -25.69
CA THR A 150 2.94 -4.82 -25.22
C THR A 150 3.46 -4.31 -23.88
N VAL A 151 3.70 -5.21 -22.94
CA VAL A 151 4.36 -4.95 -21.65
C VAL A 151 5.49 -5.95 -21.44
N TYR A 152 6.72 -5.45 -21.40
CA TYR A 152 7.91 -6.19 -20.99
C TYR A 152 8.09 -6.07 -19.48
N GLN A 153 7.44 -6.99 -18.75
CA GLN A 153 7.44 -6.99 -17.30
C GLN A 153 8.86 -7.02 -16.73
N GLU A 154 9.10 -6.22 -15.70
CA GLU A 154 10.39 -6.11 -15.00
C GLU A 154 11.60 -5.75 -15.91
N GLY A 155 11.33 -5.26 -17.13
CA GLY A 155 12.37 -4.92 -18.11
C GLY A 155 12.99 -6.15 -18.78
N GLY A 156 12.37 -7.33 -18.66
CA GLY A 156 12.78 -8.57 -19.30
C GLY A 156 12.46 -8.62 -20.80
N THR A 157 12.76 -9.75 -21.44
CA THR A 157 12.60 -9.92 -22.89
C THR A 157 11.29 -10.57 -23.32
N GLN A 158 10.51 -11.11 -22.38
CA GLN A 158 9.24 -11.77 -22.66
C GLN A 158 8.08 -10.80 -22.47
N PRO A 159 7.32 -10.49 -23.54
CA PRO A 159 6.20 -9.58 -23.44
C PRO A 159 4.92 -10.28 -22.95
N THR A 160 4.07 -9.49 -22.32
CA THR A 160 2.63 -9.74 -22.20
C THR A 160 1.88 -8.71 -23.03
N HIS A 161 0.65 -9.02 -23.47
CA HIS A 161 -0.10 -8.19 -24.40
C HIS A 161 -1.47 -7.82 -23.86
N ASN A 162 -2.01 -6.69 -24.33
CA ASN A 162 -3.35 -6.19 -24.01
C ASN A 162 -3.57 -6.00 -22.50
N VAL A 163 -2.64 -5.28 -21.85
CA VAL A 163 -2.62 -5.05 -20.40
C VAL A 163 -2.91 -3.58 -20.14
N GLN A 164 -3.92 -3.28 -19.33
CA GLN A 164 -4.21 -1.89 -18.94
C GLN A 164 -3.35 -1.38 -17.77
N THR A 165 -2.93 -2.28 -16.87
CA THR A 165 -2.25 -1.93 -15.63
C THR A 165 -1.18 -2.97 -15.34
N THR A 166 0.03 -2.51 -15.04
CA THR A 166 1.15 -3.39 -14.69
C THR A 166 1.81 -2.93 -13.39
N LEU A 167 2.28 -3.88 -12.58
CA LEU A 167 3.03 -3.57 -11.38
C LEU A 167 4.48 -3.29 -11.75
N VAL A 168 5.03 -2.18 -11.25
CA VAL A 168 6.46 -1.86 -11.37
C VAL A 168 7.07 -1.84 -9.98
N PRO A 169 7.86 -2.86 -9.59
CA PRO A 169 8.48 -2.95 -8.26
C PRO A 169 9.37 -1.74 -7.94
N ALA A 170 9.59 -1.45 -6.66
CA ALA A 170 10.61 -0.48 -6.25
C ALA A 170 12.00 -0.94 -6.72
N GLY A 171 12.76 -0.07 -7.38
CA GLY A 171 14.03 -0.42 -8.04
C GLY A 171 13.86 -1.24 -9.33
N GLY A 172 12.62 -1.45 -9.78
CA GLY A 172 12.27 -2.15 -11.01
C GLY A 172 12.04 -1.20 -12.19
N ALA A 173 11.90 -1.78 -13.37
CA ALA A 173 11.52 -1.07 -14.58
C ALA A 173 10.57 -1.93 -15.43
N THR A 174 9.90 -1.34 -16.40
CA THR A 174 9.12 -2.04 -17.42
C THR A 174 9.21 -1.25 -18.73
N VAL A 175 9.06 -1.94 -19.86
CA VAL A 175 8.83 -1.26 -21.14
C VAL A 175 7.38 -1.48 -21.52
N VAL A 176 6.67 -0.42 -21.92
CA VAL A 176 5.31 -0.54 -22.44
C VAL A 176 5.22 0.08 -23.82
N GLU A 177 4.39 -0.50 -24.67
CA GLU A 177 4.12 -0.02 -26.02
C GLU A 177 2.63 0.04 -26.26
N PHE A 178 2.16 1.07 -26.95
CA PHE A 178 0.77 1.21 -27.37
C PHE A 178 0.68 2.11 -28.60
N LYS A 179 -0.30 1.84 -29.45
CA LYS A 179 -0.63 2.68 -30.60
C LYS A 179 -1.76 3.63 -30.27
N LEU A 180 -1.60 4.90 -30.65
CA LEU A 180 -2.61 5.93 -30.41
C LEU A 180 -3.69 5.90 -31.49
N GLU A 181 -4.93 5.57 -31.13
CA GLU A 181 -6.04 5.44 -32.08
C GLU A 181 -7.05 6.60 -32.06
N ALA A 182 -6.97 7.47 -31.05
CA ALA A 182 -7.80 8.66 -30.92
C ALA A 182 -6.95 9.87 -30.44
N PRO A 183 -7.30 11.11 -30.84
CA PRO A 183 -6.64 12.29 -30.32
C PRO A 183 -7.08 12.56 -28.87
N GLY A 184 -6.22 13.20 -28.08
CA GLY A 184 -6.52 13.54 -26.69
C GLY A 184 -5.32 13.42 -25.77
N ARG A 185 -5.58 13.44 -24.46
CA ARG A 185 -4.56 13.33 -23.42
C ARG A 185 -4.73 12.02 -22.68
N PHE A 186 -3.75 11.16 -22.80
CA PHE A 186 -3.70 9.86 -22.14
C PHE A 186 -2.89 9.99 -20.86
N ILE A 187 -3.52 9.71 -19.72
CA ILE A 187 -2.97 10.06 -18.41
C ILE A 187 -2.29 8.84 -17.82
N LEU A 188 -0.97 8.93 -17.62
CA LEU A 188 -0.16 7.93 -16.95
C LEU A 188 -0.21 8.17 -15.44
N VAL A 189 -0.52 7.13 -14.67
CA VAL A 189 -0.72 7.22 -13.21
C VAL A 189 -0.14 6.04 -12.46
N ASP A 190 0.13 6.25 -11.17
CA ASP A 190 0.08 5.17 -10.18
C ASP A 190 -1.37 5.00 -9.71
N HIS A 191 -1.99 3.87 -10.04
CA HIS A 191 -3.39 3.61 -9.75
C HIS A 191 -3.67 3.28 -8.26
N SER A 192 -2.66 3.33 -7.39
CA SER A 192 -2.89 3.58 -5.96
C SER A 192 -3.36 5.03 -5.78
N ILE A 193 -4.64 5.26 -6.08
CA ILE A 193 -5.16 6.49 -6.71
C ILE A 193 -4.85 7.82 -6.01
N PHE A 194 -4.74 7.82 -4.68
CA PHE A 194 -4.35 9.01 -3.92
C PHE A 194 -2.92 9.48 -4.24
N ARG A 195 -2.06 8.59 -4.74
CA ARG A 195 -0.72 8.95 -5.22
C ARG A 195 -0.81 9.82 -6.47
N ALA A 196 -1.71 9.50 -7.40
CA ALA A 196 -1.92 10.26 -8.62
C ALA A 196 -2.52 11.64 -8.32
N PHE A 197 -3.76 11.69 -7.84
CA PHE A 197 -4.52 12.94 -7.78
C PHE A 197 -4.17 13.83 -6.57
N ASN A 198 -3.65 13.25 -5.48
CA ASN A 198 -3.36 14.03 -4.27
C ASN A 198 -1.87 14.25 -4.03
N LYS A 199 -0.98 13.36 -4.55
CA LYS A 199 0.48 13.45 -4.35
C LYS A 199 1.30 13.72 -5.62
N GLY A 200 0.66 13.77 -6.79
CA GLY A 200 1.25 14.29 -8.03
C GLY A 200 1.75 13.25 -9.04
N ALA A 201 1.39 11.97 -8.89
CA ALA A 201 1.85 10.89 -9.78
C ALA A 201 1.03 10.87 -11.08
N ILE A 202 1.14 11.96 -11.84
CA ILE A 202 0.42 12.19 -13.10
C ILE A 202 1.45 12.60 -14.17
N ALA A 203 1.45 11.86 -15.28
CA ALA A 203 2.11 12.23 -16.52
C ALA A 203 1.11 12.09 -17.68
N MET A 204 1.41 12.67 -18.84
CA MET A 204 0.49 12.71 -19.96
C MET A 204 1.21 12.48 -21.29
N VAL A 205 0.60 11.67 -22.14
CA VAL A 205 0.89 11.61 -23.58
C VAL A 205 -0.24 12.34 -24.31
N ALA A 206 0.07 13.45 -24.96
CA ALA A 206 -0.88 14.24 -25.72
C ALA A 206 -0.78 13.86 -27.21
N ALA A 207 -1.82 13.20 -27.72
CA ALA A 207 -1.94 12.77 -29.10
C ALA A 207 -2.72 13.80 -29.92
N GLU A 208 -2.11 14.29 -30.98
CA GLU A 208 -2.73 15.20 -31.94
C GLU A 208 -3.11 14.46 -33.23
N GLY A 209 -4.31 14.71 -33.77
CA GLY A 209 -4.78 14.06 -34.99
C GLY A 209 -6.28 14.23 -35.22
N GLU A 210 -6.76 13.59 -36.28
CA GLU A 210 -8.20 13.59 -36.62
C GLU A 210 -8.99 12.72 -35.65
N GLU A 211 -10.20 13.18 -35.29
CA GLU A 211 -11.12 12.39 -34.48
C GLU A 211 -11.61 11.16 -35.23
N ASN A 212 -11.67 10.03 -34.53
CA ASN A 212 -12.25 8.79 -35.06
C ASN A 212 -13.46 8.37 -34.21
N GLN A 213 -14.67 8.74 -34.66
CA GLN A 213 -15.90 8.48 -33.92
C GLN A 213 -16.26 6.98 -33.81
N ILE A 214 -15.66 6.12 -34.63
CA ILE A 214 -15.80 4.68 -34.50
C ILE A 214 -15.02 4.17 -33.28
N VAL A 215 -13.85 4.76 -33.01
CA VAL A 215 -13.01 4.46 -31.85
C VAL A 215 -13.53 5.13 -30.59
N TYR A 216 -13.78 6.44 -30.63
CA TYR A 216 -14.28 7.21 -29.50
C TYR A 216 -15.08 8.44 -29.96
N SER A 217 -16.32 8.59 -29.46
CA SER A 217 -17.23 9.70 -29.77
C SER A 217 -17.55 10.60 -28.57
N GLY A 218 -16.87 10.38 -27.44
CA GLY A 218 -17.10 11.12 -26.21
C GLY A 218 -16.48 12.52 -26.21
N LYS A 219 -16.81 13.32 -25.20
CA LYS A 219 -16.26 14.67 -25.02
C LYS A 219 -14.79 14.60 -24.59
N THR A 220 -13.93 15.36 -25.24
CA THR A 220 -12.48 15.45 -25.00
C THR A 220 -12.09 16.68 -24.17
N ALA A 221 -12.90 17.05 -23.18
CA ALA A 221 -12.64 18.22 -22.35
C ALA A 221 -11.65 17.92 -21.21
N ASP A 222 -10.60 18.75 -21.08
CA ASP A 222 -9.52 18.61 -20.10
C ASP A 222 -9.89 19.04 -18.66
N ASN A 223 -11.17 19.09 -18.32
CA ASN A 223 -11.64 19.58 -17.01
C ASN A 223 -11.89 18.47 -15.97
N VAL A 224 -11.68 17.22 -16.34
CA VAL A 224 -11.80 16.04 -15.46
C VAL A 224 -10.40 15.43 -15.33
N TYR A 225 -10.03 14.93 -14.14
CA TYR A 225 -8.70 14.39 -13.81
C TYR A 225 -7.57 15.40 -13.59
N LEU A 226 -7.91 16.59 -13.08
CA LEU A 226 -6.93 17.55 -12.58
C LEU A 226 -6.33 17.08 -11.25
N ALA A 227 -5.11 17.52 -10.94
CA ALA A 227 -4.55 17.32 -9.62
C ALA A 227 -5.43 18.02 -8.56
N GLU A 228 -5.80 17.29 -7.52
CA GLU A 228 -6.69 17.76 -6.44
C GLU A 228 -5.89 18.30 -5.26
N GLY A 229 -4.62 17.92 -5.16
CA GLY A 229 -3.77 18.20 -4.01
C GLY A 229 -4.15 17.37 -2.78
N SER A 230 -3.44 17.58 -1.67
CA SER A 230 -3.53 16.72 -0.48
C SER A 230 -4.42 17.29 0.64
N THR A 231 -5.24 18.29 0.36
CA THR A 231 -6.11 18.90 1.38
C THR A 231 -7.16 17.90 1.82
N ILE A 232 -7.28 17.65 3.11
CA ILE A 232 -8.30 16.75 3.66
C ILE A 232 -9.67 17.41 3.51
N GLN A 233 -10.47 16.88 2.59
CA GLN A 233 -11.87 17.24 2.45
C GLN A 233 -12.69 16.45 3.48
N THR A 234 -13.50 17.14 4.28
CA THR A 234 -14.34 16.51 5.30
C THR A 234 -15.81 16.66 4.93
N MET A 235 -16.56 15.57 5.00
CA MET A 235 -18.02 15.62 4.92
C MET A 235 -18.59 16.40 6.12
N PRO A 236 -19.68 17.16 5.94
CA PRO A 236 -20.25 18.02 6.99
C PRO A 236 -20.73 17.26 8.24
N ASP A 237 -21.11 15.99 8.10
CA ASP A 237 -21.40 15.10 9.23
C ASP A 237 -20.24 14.12 9.46
N ARG A 238 -19.42 14.39 10.48
CA ARG A 238 -18.23 13.60 10.85
C ARG A 238 -18.49 12.58 11.94
N THR A 239 -19.71 12.49 12.46
CA THR A 239 -20.06 11.44 13.41
C THR A 239 -20.32 10.17 12.62
N ALA A 240 -19.33 9.25 12.63
CA ALA A 240 -19.67 7.85 12.46
C ALA A 240 -20.88 7.57 13.38
N PRO A 241 -21.92 6.85 12.91
CA PRO A 241 -23.05 6.50 13.75
C PRO A 241 -22.52 5.96 15.07
N GLU A 242 -23.05 6.43 16.20
CA GLU A 242 -22.70 5.82 17.49
C GLU A 242 -22.93 4.31 17.35
N GLU A 243 -21.91 3.53 17.69
CA GLU A 243 -22.05 2.08 17.68
C GLU A 243 -23.23 1.72 18.62
N PRO A 244 -24.13 0.84 18.16
CA PRO A 244 -25.30 0.50 18.95
C PRO A 244 -24.85 -0.07 20.30
N LYS A 245 -25.33 0.53 21.39
CA LYS A 245 -25.16 0.00 22.75
C LYS A 245 -26.31 -0.94 23.05
N ALA A 246 -26.02 -2.06 23.72
CA ALA A 246 -27.07 -2.99 24.10
C ALA A 246 -27.99 -2.33 25.15
N LYS A 247 -29.29 -2.28 24.87
CA LYS A 247 -30.33 -1.67 25.71
C LYS A 247 -30.92 -2.67 26.70
N SER A 248 -30.73 -3.96 26.47
CA SER A 248 -31.14 -5.02 27.40
C SER A 248 -30.10 -6.13 27.47
N LYS A 249 -30.25 -7.00 28.46
CA LYS A 249 -29.43 -8.20 28.62
C LYS A 249 -29.55 -9.13 27.40
N GLU A 250 -30.73 -9.27 26.82
CA GLU A 250 -30.97 -10.11 25.64
C GLU A 250 -30.22 -9.57 24.42
N GLU A 251 -30.30 -8.25 24.19
CA GLU A 251 -29.53 -7.58 23.13
C GLU A 251 -28.02 -7.72 23.39
N ARG A 252 -27.60 -7.63 24.66
CA ARG A 252 -26.21 -7.84 25.09
C ARG A 252 -25.70 -9.26 24.78
N ILE A 253 -26.55 -10.28 24.96
CA ILE A 253 -26.27 -11.68 24.59
C ILE A 253 -26.19 -11.82 23.06
N GLU A 254 -27.13 -11.24 22.32
CA GLU A 254 -27.17 -11.31 20.85
C GLU A 254 -25.93 -10.65 20.21
N MET A 255 -25.63 -9.40 20.62
CA MET A 255 -24.42 -8.69 20.20
C MET A 255 -23.15 -9.43 20.65
N GLY A 256 -23.17 -9.99 21.86
CA GLY A 256 -22.08 -10.78 22.42
C GLY A 256 -21.77 -12.03 21.63
N ALA A 257 -22.77 -12.69 21.05
CA ALA A 257 -22.58 -13.84 20.17
C ALA A 257 -21.77 -13.46 18.92
N ALA A 258 -22.07 -12.29 18.33
CA ALA A 258 -21.32 -11.78 17.18
C ALA A 258 -19.87 -11.41 17.55
N VAL A 259 -19.64 -10.84 18.74
CA VAL A 259 -18.28 -10.58 19.25
C VAL A 259 -17.53 -11.89 19.50
N PHE A 260 -18.18 -12.90 20.10
CA PHE A 260 -17.60 -14.22 20.37
C PHE A 260 -17.14 -14.91 19.08
N LYS A 261 -18.01 -14.96 18.07
CA LYS A 261 -17.74 -15.59 16.78
C LYS A 261 -16.57 -14.94 16.04
N ARG A 262 -16.39 -13.63 16.17
CA ARG A 262 -15.31 -12.89 15.50
C ARG A 262 -13.97 -13.01 16.23
N ASN A 263 -13.99 -13.01 17.55
CA ASN A 263 -12.77 -12.75 18.34
C ASN A 263 -12.35 -13.89 19.28
N CYS A 264 -13.27 -14.77 19.68
CA CYS A 264 -13.04 -15.74 20.76
C CYS A 264 -13.06 -17.19 20.28
N VAL A 265 -13.86 -17.48 19.24
CA VAL A 265 -14.13 -18.84 18.76
C VAL A 265 -12.87 -19.57 18.25
N ALA A 266 -11.89 -18.84 17.71
CA ALA A 266 -10.68 -19.44 17.13
C ALA A 266 -9.89 -20.27 18.17
N CYS A 267 -9.89 -19.83 19.43
CA CYS A 267 -9.21 -20.52 20.53
C CYS A 267 -10.20 -21.32 21.38
N HIS A 268 -11.32 -20.69 21.78
CA HIS A 268 -12.28 -21.30 22.72
C HIS A 268 -13.33 -22.19 22.07
N GLN A 269 -13.32 -22.29 20.73
CA GLN A 269 -14.21 -23.13 19.92
C GLN A 269 -15.68 -22.69 19.97
N ALA A 270 -16.49 -23.22 19.05
CA ALA A 270 -17.87 -22.78 18.80
C ALA A 270 -18.81 -22.94 20.00
N GLU A 271 -18.57 -23.95 20.83
CA GLU A 271 -19.39 -24.26 22.02
C GLU A 271 -18.63 -23.92 23.32
N GLY A 272 -17.59 -23.10 23.24
CA GLY A 272 -16.80 -22.72 24.41
C GLY A 272 -16.01 -23.86 25.04
N GLN A 273 -15.88 -25.02 24.38
CA GLN A 273 -15.21 -26.21 24.92
C GLN A 273 -13.67 -26.08 25.00
N GLY A 274 -13.09 -25.13 24.28
CA GLY A 274 -11.64 -24.97 24.20
C GLY A 274 -10.94 -26.19 23.59
N VAL A 275 -9.65 -26.34 23.91
CA VAL A 275 -8.82 -27.48 23.49
C VAL A 275 -8.02 -27.94 24.71
N LYS A 276 -8.28 -29.17 25.17
CA LYS A 276 -7.65 -29.72 26.39
C LYS A 276 -6.12 -29.60 26.31
N GLY A 277 -5.52 -28.98 27.33
CA GLY A 277 -4.06 -28.76 27.42
C GLY A 277 -3.54 -27.53 26.66
N ALA A 278 -4.36 -26.87 25.84
CA ALA A 278 -3.98 -25.67 25.10
C ALA A 278 -4.88 -24.47 25.45
N PHE A 279 -6.18 -24.55 25.19
CA PHE A 279 -7.13 -23.46 25.42
C PHE A 279 -8.16 -23.87 26.47
N PRO A 280 -8.30 -23.12 27.58
CA PRO A 280 -9.24 -23.48 28.63
C PRO A 280 -10.70 -23.38 28.14
N PRO A 281 -11.60 -24.24 28.65
CA PRO A 281 -13.01 -24.15 28.34
C PRO A 281 -13.64 -22.90 28.97
N LEU A 282 -14.54 -22.27 28.22
CA LEU A 282 -15.50 -21.29 28.70
C LEU A 282 -16.84 -21.94 29.08
N ALA A 283 -17.16 -23.09 28.49
CA ALA A 283 -18.31 -23.91 28.84
C ALA A 283 -18.19 -24.46 30.26
N GLY A 284 -19.21 -24.24 31.10
CA GLY A 284 -19.23 -24.65 32.49
C GLY A 284 -17.97 -24.23 33.28
N SER A 285 -17.37 -23.10 32.94
CA SER A 285 -16.03 -22.72 33.43
C SER A 285 -16.08 -22.25 34.87
N ASP A 286 -15.45 -22.97 35.79
CA ASP A 286 -15.34 -22.56 37.20
C ASP A 286 -14.64 -21.21 37.36
N PHE A 287 -13.58 -20.95 36.58
CA PHE A 287 -12.84 -19.70 36.55
C PHE A 287 -13.74 -18.50 36.25
N LEU A 288 -14.60 -18.62 35.22
CA LEU A 288 -15.59 -17.59 34.87
C LEU A 288 -16.69 -17.47 35.93
N ASN A 289 -17.23 -18.61 36.37
CA ASN A 289 -18.43 -18.68 37.20
C ASN A 289 -18.19 -18.36 38.68
N GLN A 290 -16.96 -18.47 39.17
CA GLN A 290 -16.61 -18.14 40.56
C GLN A 290 -16.19 -16.68 40.70
N ASN A 291 -15.47 -16.13 39.72
CA ASN A 291 -15.03 -14.75 39.76
C ASN A 291 -15.09 -14.10 38.36
N PRO A 292 -16.23 -13.47 38.03
CA PRO A 292 -16.41 -12.77 36.77
C PRO A 292 -15.39 -11.67 36.51
N ASP A 293 -14.89 -11.00 37.54
CA ASP A 293 -13.93 -9.90 37.41
C ASP A 293 -12.60 -10.40 36.84
N LYS A 294 -12.20 -11.64 37.15
CA LYS A 294 -11.02 -12.27 36.53
C LYS A 294 -11.23 -12.51 35.03
N ALA A 295 -12.42 -12.92 34.61
CA ALA A 295 -12.73 -13.08 33.20
C ALA A 295 -12.81 -11.73 32.47
N ILE A 296 -13.37 -10.71 33.12
CA ILE A 296 -13.37 -9.33 32.59
C ILE A 296 -11.94 -8.84 32.40
N SER A 297 -11.08 -8.97 33.42
CA SER A 297 -9.67 -8.57 33.32
C SER A 297 -8.91 -9.37 32.26
N ALA A 298 -9.18 -10.68 32.11
CA ALA A 298 -8.52 -11.52 31.11
C ALA A 298 -8.81 -11.01 29.68
N VAL A 299 -10.04 -10.58 29.40
CA VAL A 299 -10.38 -10.02 28.08
C VAL A 299 -9.87 -8.58 27.92
N ALA A 300 -9.99 -7.75 28.96
CA ALA A 300 -9.63 -6.33 28.91
C ALA A 300 -8.12 -6.07 28.85
N ASN A 301 -7.33 -6.93 29.52
CA ASN A 301 -5.91 -6.72 29.77
C ASN A 301 -5.03 -7.86 29.22
N GLY A 302 -5.63 -8.98 28.79
CA GLY A 302 -4.92 -10.22 28.51
C GLY A 302 -4.73 -11.07 29.78
N LEU A 303 -4.32 -12.32 29.60
CA LEU A 303 -4.07 -13.26 30.69
C LEU A 303 -2.84 -14.12 30.39
N THR A 304 -1.92 -14.20 31.34
CA THR A 304 -0.71 -15.02 31.27
C THR A 304 -0.44 -15.71 32.60
N GLY A 305 0.32 -16.81 32.57
CA GLY A 305 0.69 -17.56 33.77
C GLY A 305 -0.19 -18.78 34.01
N GLU A 306 0.16 -19.57 35.02
CA GLU A 306 -0.56 -20.81 35.33
C GLU A 306 -1.94 -20.51 35.94
N ILE A 307 -2.98 -21.06 35.31
CA ILE A 307 -4.36 -21.05 35.81
C ILE A 307 -4.90 -22.48 35.86
N THR A 308 -5.89 -22.71 36.72
CA THR A 308 -6.66 -23.96 36.73
C THR A 308 -8.09 -23.66 36.31
N VAL A 309 -8.59 -24.39 35.32
CA VAL A 309 -9.98 -24.30 34.85
C VAL A 309 -10.56 -25.70 34.77
N ASN A 310 -11.66 -25.93 35.49
CA ASN A 310 -12.34 -27.22 35.60
C ASN A 310 -11.37 -28.36 35.97
N GLY A 311 -10.51 -28.12 36.96
CA GLY A 311 -9.51 -29.07 37.46
C GLY A 311 -8.29 -29.31 36.54
N ASN A 312 -8.22 -28.70 35.37
CA ASN A 312 -7.09 -28.82 34.44
C ASN A 312 -6.20 -27.57 34.49
N LYS A 313 -4.87 -27.76 34.46
CA LYS A 313 -3.91 -26.67 34.44
C LYS A 313 -3.65 -26.18 33.02
N TYR A 314 -3.54 -24.86 32.87
CA TYR A 314 -3.19 -24.17 31.64
C TYR A 314 -2.13 -23.11 31.95
N ASN A 315 -1.12 -22.96 31.10
CA ASN A 315 -0.08 -21.94 31.26
C ASN A 315 0.27 -21.36 29.89
N ASN A 316 -0.70 -20.68 29.29
CA ASN A 316 -0.60 -20.07 27.97
C ASN A 316 -0.82 -18.56 28.06
N VAL A 317 -0.67 -17.88 26.93
CA VAL A 317 -0.90 -16.44 26.79
C VAL A 317 -2.20 -16.22 26.04
N MET A 318 -3.13 -15.49 26.66
CA MET A 318 -4.28 -14.86 26.00
C MET A 318 -3.94 -13.38 25.78
N PRO A 319 -3.68 -12.94 24.53
CA PRO A 319 -3.38 -11.54 24.25
C PRO A 319 -4.56 -10.61 24.55
N ARG A 320 -4.25 -9.35 24.84
CA ARG A 320 -5.24 -8.28 24.89
C ARG A 320 -5.81 -8.05 23.49
N LEU A 321 -7.14 -8.13 23.34
CA LEU A 321 -7.81 -8.07 22.04
C LEU A 321 -8.17 -6.65 21.56
N GLY A 322 -7.87 -5.60 22.36
CA GLY A 322 -8.17 -4.21 21.99
C GLY A 322 -9.65 -3.87 21.89
N LEU A 323 -10.54 -4.75 22.35
CA LEU A 323 -12.00 -4.55 22.32
C LEU A 323 -12.43 -3.40 23.24
N LYS A 324 -13.48 -2.68 22.83
CA LYS A 324 -14.13 -1.63 23.62
C LYS A 324 -14.90 -2.23 24.81
N ASP A 325 -15.21 -1.41 25.80
CA ASP A 325 -15.92 -1.86 27.01
C ASP A 325 -17.29 -2.48 26.70
N GLU A 326 -18.04 -1.90 25.75
CA GLU A 326 -19.33 -2.44 25.31
C GLU A 326 -19.19 -3.84 24.73
N ASP A 327 -18.22 -4.08 23.85
CA ASP A 327 -17.99 -5.40 23.24
C ASP A 327 -17.55 -6.46 24.26
N ILE A 328 -16.73 -6.07 25.24
CA ILE A 328 -16.31 -6.97 26.33
C ILE A 328 -17.52 -7.32 27.23
N ALA A 329 -18.34 -6.32 27.57
CA ALA A 329 -19.57 -6.52 28.32
C ALA A 329 -20.54 -7.45 27.59
N ASN A 330 -20.71 -7.23 26.28
CA ASN A 330 -21.52 -8.06 25.38
C ASN A 330 -21.04 -9.51 25.37
N VAL A 331 -19.77 -9.74 25.03
CA VAL A 331 -19.24 -11.11 24.86
C VAL A 331 -19.23 -11.89 26.17
N LEU A 332 -18.90 -11.27 27.29
CA LEU A 332 -18.90 -11.96 28.59
C LEU A 332 -20.32 -12.24 29.07
N THR A 333 -21.28 -11.37 28.77
CA THR A 333 -22.70 -11.65 29.04
C THR A 333 -23.19 -12.81 28.18
N TYR A 334 -22.85 -12.86 26.90
CA TYR A 334 -23.15 -14.01 26.03
C TYR A 334 -22.59 -15.31 26.60
N VAL A 335 -21.28 -15.36 26.87
CA VAL A 335 -20.60 -16.57 27.38
C VAL A 335 -21.21 -17.03 28.71
N ARG A 336 -21.53 -16.09 29.61
CA ARG A 336 -22.11 -16.43 30.92
C ARG A 336 -23.53 -16.99 30.84
N ASN A 337 -24.30 -16.68 29.80
CA ASN A 337 -25.65 -17.18 29.61
C ASN A 337 -25.74 -18.35 28.62
N ASN A 338 -24.58 -18.93 28.24
CA ASN A 338 -24.49 -20.12 27.40
C ASN A 338 -23.72 -21.22 28.14
N TRP A 339 -23.87 -22.46 27.66
CA TRP A 339 -23.05 -23.62 28.05
C TRP A 339 -22.98 -23.88 29.56
N ASP A 340 -24.15 -23.89 30.20
CA ASP A 340 -24.34 -24.17 31.64
C ASP A 340 -23.55 -23.23 32.59
N ASN A 341 -23.16 -22.06 32.10
CA ASN A 341 -22.60 -21.01 32.95
C ASN A 341 -23.70 -20.36 33.81
N LYS A 342 -23.28 -19.69 34.89
CA LYS A 342 -24.18 -19.20 35.96
C LYS A 342 -25.09 -18.03 35.56
N GLY A 343 -25.09 -17.61 34.31
CA GLY A 343 -25.82 -16.44 33.86
C GLY A 343 -25.30 -15.14 34.47
N GLY A 344 -26.17 -14.14 34.49
CA GLY A 344 -25.86 -12.78 34.92
C GLY A 344 -25.53 -11.86 33.75
N GLU A 345 -25.19 -10.62 34.05
CA GLU A 345 -24.85 -9.58 33.08
C GLU A 345 -23.53 -8.93 33.47
N VAL A 346 -22.69 -8.64 32.48
CA VAL A 346 -21.49 -7.80 32.63
C VAL A 346 -21.81 -6.46 31.97
N THR A 347 -21.52 -5.36 32.65
CA THR A 347 -21.78 -4.00 32.12
C THR A 347 -20.49 -3.32 31.66
N PRO A 348 -20.56 -2.35 30.72
CA PRO A 348 -19.40 -1.60 30.28
C PRO A 348 -18.66 -0.91 31.43
N GLU A 349 -19.36 -0.43 32.45
CA GLU A 349 -18.77 0.24 33.63
C GLU A 349 -17.92 -0.74 34.47
N GLN A 350 -18.35 -2.00 34.57
CA GLN A 350 -17.57 -3.04 35.23
C GLN A 350 -16.28 -3.33 34.46
N VAL A 351 -16.35 -3.34 33.13
CA VAL A 351 -15.16 -3.49 32.28
C VAL A 351 -14.23 -2.31 32.45
N ALA A 352 -14.74 -1.08 32.36
CA ALA A 352 -13.95 0.14 32.51
C ALA A 352 -13.21 0.19 33.84
N LYS A 353 -13.84 -0.25 34.93
CA LYS A 353 -13.23 -0.30 36.27
C LYS A 353 -12.06 -1.29 36.38
N LEU A 354 -12.10 -2.38 35.61
CA LEU A 354 -11.12 -3.47 35.67
C LEU A 354 -10.05 -3.37 34.56
N ARG A 355 -10.23 -2.46 33.61
CA ARG A 355 -9.27 -2.18 32.55
C ARG A 355 -8.11 -1.34 33.10
N GLN A 356 -6.88 -1.75 32.77
CA GLN A 356 -5.64 -1.07 33.17
C GLN A 356 -5.07 -0.19 32.06
#